data_AF-A0A0K0DDL2-F1
#
_entry.id   AF-A0A0K0DDL2-F1
#
_cell.length_a   1.000
_cell.length_b   1.000
_cell.length_c   1.000
_cell.angle_alpha   90.00
_cell.angle_beta   90.00
_cell.angle_gamma   90.00
#
_symmetry.space_group_name_H-M   'P 1'
#
loop_
_entity.id
_entity.type
_entity.pdbx_description
1 polymer ?
#
loop_
_entity_poly.entity_id
_entity_poly.type
_entity_poly.pdbx_seq_one_letter_code
_entity_poly.pdbx_strand_id
1 'polypeptide(L)'
;MNYLDRIKNVGSMIKWFIAKSYGMALPFFISEVQLKPHHKPYELRRNWAELLEKFATSELESRKKDDEPVLYFRRNVQLSETREQQIVTFCSNALDMLLTDARSSLFLDRCPMFPENAAELAGLGFAMEDGAYDCKTHNVDWLRVHIDDQLPVRIADVIRSFLIFSFADHNGYSELEIRIIEWWKKGTGVKEVRRQYLAKLRESTPCYG
;
A
#
# COMPACT_ATOMS: atom_id res chain seq x y z
N MET A 1 0.21 -30.65 -1.25
CA MET A 1 1.34 -29.71 -1.37
C MET A 1 2.20 -29.82 -0.11
N ASN A 2 3.43 -30.32 -0.27
CA ASN A 2 4.29 -30.69 0.86
C ASN A 2 4.87 -29.47 1.58
N TYR A 3 5.28 -29.60 2.84
CA TYR A 3 5.78 -28.49 3.67
C TYR A 3 6.97 -27.73 3.04
N LEU A 4 7.87 -28.47 2.38
CA LEU A 4 9.01 -27.91 1.64
C LEU A 4 8.58 -27.09 0.41
N ASP A 5 7.49 -27.46 -0.26
CA ASP A 5 6.91 -26.64 -1.31
C ASP A 5 6.38 -25.33 -0.71
N ARG A 6 5.72 -25.38 0.45
CA ARG A 6 5.18 -24.16 1.09
C ARG A 6 6.30 -23.16 1.43
N ILE A 7 7.42 -23.63 1.95
CA ILE A 7 8.59 -22.78 2.28
C ILE A 7 9.23 -22.18 1.02
N LYS A 8 9.49 -23.00 -0.01
CA LYS A 8 10.02 -22.50 -1.29
C LYS A 8 9.08 -21.48 -1.96
N ASN A 9 7.78 -21.64 -1.77
CA ASN A 9 6.76 -20.76 -2.35
C ASN A 9 6.58 -19.44 -1.62
N VAL A 10 6.78 -19.39 -0.30
CA VAL A 10 6.84 -18.10 0.42
C VAL A 10 8.12 -17.36 0.03
N GLY A 11 9.27 -18.05 -0.01
CA GLY A 11 10.55 -17.45 -0.39
C GLY A 11 10.62 -16.90 -1.82
N SER A 12 9.78 -17.38 -2.75
CA SER A 12 9.68 -16.82 -4.11
C SER A 12 8.73 -15.63 -4.24
N MET A 13 7.88 -15.43 -3.23
CA MET A 13 6.89 -14.34 -3.16
C MET A 13 7.52 -13.00 -2.77
N ILE A 14 8.73 -13.10 -2.21
CA ILE A 14 9.43 -12.06 -1.48
C ILE A 14 10.78 -11.91 -2.14
N LYS A 15 11.07 -10.71 -2.62
CA LYS A 15 12.42 -10.37 -3.00
C LYS A 15 12.87 -9.17 -2.21
N TRP A 16 14.15 -9.16 -1.91
CA TRP A 16 14.82 -8.01 -1.36
C TRP A 16 14.75 -6.91 -2.42
N PHE A 17 14.23 -5.76 -2.05
CA PHE A 17 14.40 -4.55 -2.82
C PHE A 17 15.47 -3.72 -2.14
N ILE A 18 16.39 -3.20 -2.94
CA ILE A 18 17.18 -2.05 -2.50
C ILE A 18 16.38 -0.82 -2.90
N ALA A 19 15.95 -0.04 -1.93
CA ALA A 19 15.39 1.27 -2.20
C ALA A 19 16.37 2.36 -1.78
N LYS A 20 16.32 3.44 -2.56
CA LYS A 20 16.94 4.72 -2.28
C LYS A 20 16.20 5.41 -1.13
N SER A 21 16.91 5.91 -0.11
CA SER A 21 16.30 6.68 0.97
C SER A 21 16.50 8.17 0.72
N TYR A 22 15.41 8.93 0.57
CA TYR A 22 15.49 10.38 0.61
C TYR A 22 14.84 10.91 1.87
N GLY A 23 15.62 11.68 2.63
CA GLY A 23 15.08 12.67 3.56
C GLY A 23 14.27 13.73 2.81
N MET A 24 13.17 14.14 3.44
CA MET A 24 12.19 15.15 3.05
C MET A 24 12.66 16.21 2.03
N ALA A 25 11.97 16.22 0.87
CA ALA A 25 11.64 17.35 -0.01
C ALA A 25 11.90 17.04 -1.49
N LEU A 26 10.88 16.43 -2.13
CA LEU A 26 10.50 16.39 -3.56
C LEU A 26 10.18 14.95 -4.03
N PRO A 27 9.10 14.74 -4.82
CA PRO A 27 8.41 13.45 -4.89
C PRO A 27 8.84 12.53 -6.04
N PHE A 28 9.91 12.84 -6.77
CA PHE A 28 10.26 12.11 -7.98
C PHE A 28 11.71 11.64 -7.92
N PHE A 29 11.90 10.42 -7.43
CA PHE A 29 12.72 9.35 -8.03
C PHE A 29 13.25 8.37 -6.95
N ILE A 30 12.36 7.57 -6.36
CA ILE A 30 12.80 6.39 -5.61
C ILE A 30 13.00 5.26 -6.63
N SER A 31 14.24 5.00 -7.02
CA SER A 31 14.57 3.79 -7.78
C SER A 31 14.66 2.61 -6.82
N GLU A 32 13.65 1.74 -6.86
CA GLU A 32 13.65 0.47 -6.15
C GLU A 32 14.06 -0.64 -7.11
N VAL A 33 15.09 -1.41 -6.75
CA VAL A 33 15.58 -2.49 -7.60
C VAL A 33 15.34 -3.83 -6.92
N GLN A 34 14.62 -4.71 -7.61
CA GLN A 34 14.41 -6.07 -7.16
C GLN A 34 15.68 -6.90 -7.31
N LEU A 35 16.18 -7.46 -6.21
CA LEU A 35 17.34 -8.33 -6.23
C LEU A 35 17.01 -9.70 -6.81
N LYS A 36 17.98 -10.28 -7.53
CA LYS A 36 17.94 -11.67 -7.97
C LYS A 36 18.48 -12.58 -6.86
N PRO A 37 18.11 -13.87 -6.83
CA PRO A 37 18.56 -14.79 -5.77
C PRO A 37 20.08 -14.93 -5.59
N HIS A 38 20.86 -14.67 -6.65
CA HIS A 38 22.33 -14.73 -6.62
C HIS A 38 22.98 -13.40 -6.21
N HIS A 39 22.22 -12.31 -6.12
CA HIS A 39 22.74 -11.03 -5.65
C HIS A 39 23.02 -11.11 -4.15
N LYS A 40 24.14 -10.52 -3.72
CA LYS A 40 24.51 -10.42 -2.31
C LYS A 40 24.30 -8.98 -1.83
N PRO A 41 23.32 -8.72 -0.96
CA PRO A 41 23.01 -7.36 -0.49
C PRO A 41 24.22 -6.62 0.08
N TYR A 42 25.10 -7.34 0.77
CA TYR A 42 26.32 -6.76 1.35
C TYR A 42 27.30 -6.25 0.29
N GLU A 43 27.48 -6.97 -0.82
CA GLU A 43 28.34 -6.52 -1.93
C GLU A 43 27.71 -5.31 -2.63
N LEU A 44 26.38 -5.27 -2.76
CA LEU A 44 25.66 -4.12 -3.31
C LEU A 44 25.82 -2.86 -2.46
N ARG A 45 25.80 -2.99 -1.12
CA ARG A 45 26.07 -1.87 -0.21
C ARG A 45 27.49 -1.32 -0.39
N ARG A 46 28.48 -2.19 -0.55
CA ARG A 46 29.89 -1.80 -0.78
C ARG A 46 30.06 -1.05 -2.10
N ASN A 47 29.37 -1.49 -3.14
CA ASN A 47 29.48 -0.91 -4.48
C ASN A 47 28.39 0.13 -4.77
N TRP A 48 27.71 0.66 -3.73
CA TRP A 48 26.55 1.52 -3.91
C TRP A 48 26.87 2.81 -4.65
N ALA A 49 27.99 3.46 -4.31
CA ALA A 49 28.43 4.67 -4.99
C ALA A 49 28.65 4.44 -6.51
N GLU A 50 29.27 3.32 -6.90
CA GLU A 50 29.47 2.96 -8.30
C GLU A 50 28.13 2.72 -9.03
N LEU A 51 27.16 2.13 -8.35
CA LEU A 51 25.81 1.93 -8.89
C LEU A 51 25.08 3.25 -9.08
N LEU A 52 25.21 4.19 -8.13
CA LEU A 52 24.64 5.53 -8.26
C LEU A 52 25.26 6.31 -9.42
N GLU A 53 26.57 6.22 -9.63
CA GLU A 53 27.20 6.85 -10.80
C GLU A 53 26.66 6.30 -12.13
N LYS A 54 26.39 5.00 -12.18
CA LYS A 54 25.92 4.35 -13.39
C LYS A 54 24.45 4.62 -13.70
N PHE A 55 23.59 4.64 -12.67
CA PHE A 55 22.14 4.62 -12.85
C PHE A 55 21.43 5.89 -12.39
N ALA A 56 22.06 6.74 -11.58
CA ALA A 56 21.49 7.98 -11.06
C ALA A 56 22.18 9.22 -11.69
N THR A 57 22.30 9.23 -13.02
CA THR A 57 23.01 10.28 -13.77
C THR A 57 22.36 11.67 -13.69
N SER A 58 21.07 11.73 -13.37
CA SER A 58 20.32 12.97 -13.20
C SER A 58 20.40 13.58 -11.80
N GLU A 59 21.06 12.91 -10.85
CA GLU A 59 21.11 13.31 -9.45
C GLU A 59 22.33 14.16 -9.11
N LEU A 60 22.16 15.08 -8.16
CA LEU A 60 23.25 15.91 -7.64
C LEU A 60 24.32 15.05 -6.96
N GLU A 61 25.59 15.33 -7.27
CA GLU A 61 26.75 14.65 -6.68
C GLU A 61 26.78 14.68 -5.15
N SER A 62 26.34 15.79 -4.55
CA SER A 62 26.22 15.88 -3.09
C SER A 62 25.21 14.87 -2.54
N ARG A 63 24.08 14.68 -3.22
CA ARG A 63 23.06 13.71 -2.82
C ARG A 63 23.54 12.27 -2.99
N LYS A 64 24.29 11.97 -4.05
CA LYS A 64 24.85 10.62 -4.26
C LYS A 64 25.80 10.20 -3.14
N LYS A 65 26.60 11.13 -2.61
CA LYS A 65 27.57 10.86 -1.54
C LYS A 65 26.91 10.50 -0.21
N ASP A 66 25.78 11.12 0.08
CA ASP A 66 25.05 10.94 1.34
C ASP A 66 24.01 9.81 1.26
N ASP A 67 23.83 9.20 0.09
CA ASP A 67 22.81 8.18 -0.16
C ASP A 67 23.27 6.78 0.31
N GLU A 68 22.36 6.07 0.98
CA GLU A 68 22.58 4.71 1.43
C GLU A 68 21.46 3.77 0.95
N PRO A 69 21.80 2.53 0.52
CA PRO A 69 20.80 1.57 0.11
C PRO A 69 20.14 0.96 1.35
N VAL A 70 18.81 0.89 1.32
CA VAL A 70 18.03 0.23 2.37
C VAL A 70 17.36 -1.01 1.80
N LEU A 71 17.40 -2.10 2.57
CA LEU A 71 16.76 -3.36 2.21
C LEU A 71 15.32 -3.38 2.70
N TYR A 72 14.41 -3.51 1.74
CA TYR A 72 13.01 -3.71 2.01
C TYR A 72 12.57 -5.07 1.54
N PHE A 73 11.50 -5.49 2.17
CA PHE A 73 10.77 -6.66 1.82
C PHE A 73 9.54 -6.21 1.03
N ARG A 74 9.39 -6.66 -0.21
CA ARG A 74 8.24 -6.31 -1.05
C ARG A 74 7.76 -7.51 -1.87
N ARG A 75 6.56 -7.39 -2.42
CA ARG A 75 5.96 -8.31 -3.40
C ARG A 75 6.89 -8.47 -4.60
N ASN A 76 7.12 -9.71 -5.00
CA ASN A 76 7.87 -9.99 -6.22
C ASN A 76 7.06 -9.54 -7.45
N VAL A 77 7.65 -8.70 -8.30
CA VAL A 77 7.00 -8.18 -9.54
C VAL A 77 6.59 -9.30 -10.50
N GLN A 78 7.26 -10.46 -10.45
CA GLN A 78 6.94 -11.62 -11.29
C GLN A 78 5.84 -12.51 -10.71
N LEU A 79 5.29 -12.17 -9.53
CA LEU A 79 4.22 -12.93 -8.91
C LEU A 79 2.92 -12.68 -9.69
N SER A 80 2.33 -13.75 -10.23
CA SER A 80 1.01 -13.64 -10.86
C SER A 80 -0.09 -13.50 -9.81
N GLU A 81 -1.17 -12.83 -10.17
CA GLU A 81 -2.32 -12.64 -9.28
C GLU A 81 -2.91 -13.98 -8.81
N THR A 82 -3.10 -14.93 -9.73
CA THR A 82 -3.59 -16.28 -9.40
C THR A 82 -2.70 -16.95 -8.35
N ARG A 83 -1.38 -16.76 -8.46
CA ARG A 83 -0.44 -17.37 -7.53
C ARG A 83 -0.48 -16.68 -6.17
N GLU A 84 -0.58 -15.37 -6.16
CA GLU A 84 -0.76 -14.58 -4.96
C GLU A 84 -2.01 -15.01 -4.17
N GLN A 85 -3.16 -15.12 -4.84
CA GLN A 85 -4.42 -15.59 -4.27
C GLN A 85 -4.31 -17.00 -3.66
N GLN A 86 -3.63 -17.92 -4.35
CA GLN A 86 -3.36 -19.25 -3.80
C GLN A 86 -2.55 -19.17 -2.50
N ILE A 87 -1.50 -18.35 -2.45
CA ILE A 87 -0.60 -18.28 -1.29
C ILE A 87 -1.30 -17.67 -0.08
N VAL A 88 -2.02 -16.56 -0.25
CA VAL A 88 -2.77 -15.92 0.86
C VAL A 88 -3.90 -16.80 1.40
N THR A 89 -4.30 -17.83 0.65
CA THR A 89 -5.28 -18.83 1.11
C THR A 89 -4.69 -19.74 2.20
N PHE A 90 -3.43 -20.17 2.07
CA PHE A 90 -2.81 -21.13 2.99
C PHE A 90 -1.74 -20.55 3.92
N CYS A 91 -1.30 -19.30 3.72
CA CYS A 91 -0.30 -18.63 4.55
C CYS A 91 -0.82 -17.25 5.00
N SER A 92 -1.22 -17.12 6.26
CA SER A 92 -1.71 -15.85 6.81
C SER A 92 -0.62 -14.78 6.87
N ASN A 93 0.62 -15.16 7.20
CA ASN A 93 1.72 -14.20 7.29
C ASN A 93 2.03 -13.56 5.93
N ALA A 94 1.85 -14.32 4.85
CA ALA A 94 1.99 -13.82 3.48
C ALA A 94 0.91 -12.77 3.13
N LEU A 95 -0.30 -12.92 3.65
CA LEU A 95 -1.38 -11.94 3.50
C LEU A 95 -1.03 -10.62 4.20
N ASP A 96 -0.61 -10.67 5.46
CA ASP A 96 -0.30 -9.47 6.25
C ASP A 96 0.85 -8.66 5.64
N MET A 97 1.83 -9.37 5.13
CA MET A 97 3.01 -8.84 4.46
C MET A 97 2.68 -8.18 3.11
N LEU A 98 1.86 -8.83 2.28
CA LEU A 98 1.36 -8.22 1.03
C LEU A 98 0.49 -7.00 1.32
N LEU A 99 -0.34 -7.05 2.36
CA LEU A 99 -1.16 -5.91 2.79
C LEU A 99 -0.31 -4.73 3.24
N THR A 100 0.75 -4.99 3.99
CA THR A 100 1.68 -3.95 4.45
C THR A 100 2.35 -3.26 3.25
N ASP A 101 2.85 -4.05 2.29
CA ASP A 101 3.45 -3.54 1.05
C ASP A 101 2.43 -2.74 0.21
N ALA A 102 1.23 -3.28 0.05
CA ALA A 102 0.13 -2.67 -0.68
C ALA A 102 -0.30 -1.32 -0.09
N ARG A 103 -0.48 -1.25 1.23
CA ARG A 103 -0.78 -0.01 1.96
C ARG A 103 0.38 0.98 1.82
N SER A 104 1.63 0.53 1.98
CA SER A 104 2.78 1.41 1.75
C SER A 104 2.79 1.99 0.34
N SER A 105 2.46 1.20 -0.68
CA SER A 105 2.40 1.66 -2.07
C SER A 105 1.28 2.66 -2.30
N LEU A 106 0.12 2.47 -1.66
CA LEU A 106 -0.98 3.43 -1.64
C LEU A 106 -0.52 4.77 -1.04
N PHE A 107 0.06 4.77 0.16
CA PHE A 107 0.52 5.97 0.88
C PHE A 107 1.69 6.70 0.21
N LEU A 108 2.45 6.01 -0.64
CA LEU A 108 3.49 6.61 -1.47
C LEU A 108 2.94 7.20 -2.78
N ASP A 109 1.62 7.38 -2.91
CA ASP A 109 0.94 7.88 -4.11
C ASP A 109 1.22 7.02 -5.38
N ARG A 110 1.54 5.73 -5.22
CA ARG A 110 1.86 4.82 -6.36
C ARG A 110 0.65 4.08 -6.92
N CYS A 111 -0.49 4.20 -6.27
CA CYS A 111 -1.74 3.55 -6.64
C CYS A 111 -2.76 4.59 -7.10
N PRO A 112 -2.65 5.14 -8.33
CA PRO A 112 -3.65 6.05 -8.85
C PRO A 112 -5.00 5.34 -8.95
N MET A 113 -6.05 5.96 -8.45
CA MET A 113 -7.41 5.43 -8.46
C MET A 113 -8.45 6.56 -8.35
N PHE A 114 -9.69 6.24 -8.67
CA PHE A 114 -10.82 7.14 -8.50
C PHE A 114 -11.19 7.34 -7.02
N PRO A 115 -11.68 8.53 -6.61
CA PRO A 115 -12.15 8.78 -5.24
C PRO A 115 -13.18 7.77 -4.75
N GLU A 116 -13.98 7.23 -5.66
CA GLU A 116 -14.93 6.15 -5.43
C GLU A 116 -14.23 4.95 -4.82
N ASN A 117 -13.25 4.41 -5.53
CA ASN A 117 -12.50 3.24 -5.14
C ASN A 117 -11.69 3.48 -3.85
N ALA A 118 -11.17 4.69 -3.67
CA ALA A 118 -10.47 5.08 -2.46
C ALA A 118 -11.40 5.09 -1.23
N ALA A 119 -12.62 5.60 -1.36
CA ALA A 119 -13.63 5.56 -0.31
C ALA A 119 -13.96 4.12 0.11
N GLU A 120 -14.12 3.22 -0.86
CA GLU A 120 -14.37 1.79 -0.59
C GLU A 120 -13.20 1.14 0.15
N LEU A 121 -11.96 1.43 -0.26
CA LEU A 121 -10.75 0.97 0.41
C LEU A 121 -10.63 1.53 1.83
N ALA A 122 -10.94 2.80 2.05
CA ALA A 122 -10.92 3.39 3.38
C ALA A 122 -11.93 2.71 4.32
N GLY A 123 -13.13 2.38 3.83
CA GLY A 123 -14.11 1.62 4.60
C GLY A 123 -13.59 0.27 5.05
N LEU A 124 -12.96 -0.48 4.14
CA LEU A 124 -12.27 -1.72 4.49
C LEU A 124 -11.09 -1.49 5.45
N GLY A 125 -10.37 -0.38 5.29
CA GLY A 125 -9.30 0.08 6.18
C GLY A 125 -9.75 0.21 7.63
N PHE A 126 -10.79 1.00 7.86
CA PHE A 126 -11.40 1.16 9.18
C PHE A 126 -11.95 -0.16 9.73
N ALA A 127 -12.55 -1.01 8.88
CA ALA A 127 -13.00 -2.34 9.30
C ALA A 127 -11.85 -3.24 9.80
N MET A 128 -10.62 -3.06 9.29
CA MET A 128 -9.43 -3.80 9.74
C MET A 128 -8.85 -3.26 11.05
N GLU A 129 -8.87 -1.95 11.26
CA GLU A 129 -8.19 -1.27 12.37
C GLU A 129 -9.13 -1.00 13.56
N ASP A 130 -10.33 -0.49 13.29
CA ASP A 130 -11.34 -0.10 14.29
C ASP A 130 -12.45 -1.16 14.48
N GLY A 131 -12.50 -2.17 13.60
CA GLY A 131 -13.44 -3.28 13.71
C GLY A 131 -14.83 -2.93 13.19
N ALA A 132 -15.89 -3.35 13.89
CA ALA A 132 -17.26 -3.15 13.40
C ALA A 132 -17.70 -1.67 13.53
N TYR A 133 -18.41 -1.17 12.52
CA TYR A 133 -18.93 0.20 12.55
C TYR A 133 -19.98 0.39 13.66
N ASP A 134 -19.75 1.37 14.54
CA ASP A 134 -20.72 1.87 15.52
C ASP A 134 -21.05 3.33 15.24
N CYS A 135 -22.31 3.63 14.91
CA CYS A 135 -22.75 5.00 14.58
C CYS A 135 -22.68 5.98 15.76
N LYS A 136 -22.61 5.49 17.01
CA LYS A 136 -22.47 6.36 18.18
C LYS A 136 -21.03 6.86 18.34
N THR A 137 -20.07 6.08 17.88
CA THR A 137 -18.64 6.36 18.02
C THR A 137 -18.06 6.94 16.73
N HIS A 138 -18.42 6.38 15.57
CA HIS A 138 -17.88 6.71 14.25
C HIS A 138 -18.79 7.70 13.50
N ASN A 139 -18.99 8.88 14.09
CA ASN A 139 -19.77 9.95 13.46
C ASN A 139 -18.98 10.66 12.34
N VAL A 140 -19.61 11.65 11.70
CA VAL A 140 -19.02 12.44 10.60
C VAL A 140 -17.69 13.07 11.00
N ASP A 141 -17.63 13.69 12.17
CA ASP A 141 -16.43 14.39 12.65
C ASP A 141 -15.28 13.41 12.90
N TRP A 142 -15.59 12.26 13.51
CA TRP A 142 -14.64 11.18 13.71
C TRP A 142 -14.06 10.72 12.37
N LEU A 143 -14.91 10.48 11.37
CA LEU A 143 -14.49 10.01 10.06
C LEU A 143 -13.54 11.00 9.38
N ARG A 144 -13.84 12.30 9.42
CA ARG A 144 -13.03 13.35 8.80
C ARG A 144 -11.67 13.53 9.43
N VAL A 145 -11.54 13.23 10.73
CA VAL A 145 -10.27 13.24 11.46
C VAL A 145 -9.41 12.03 11.06
N HIS A 146 -10.00 10.84 10.94
CA HIS A 146 -9.24 9.60 10.77
C HIS A 146 -9.08 9.14 9.30
N ILE A 147 -9.63 9.87 8.33
CA ILE A 147 -9.52 9.48 6.91
C ILE A 147 -8.07 9.51 6.39
N ASP A 148 -7.21 10.36 6.95
CA ASP A 148 -5.78 10.39 6.62
C ASP A 148 -5.02 9.13 7.10
N ASP A 149 -5.58 8.38 8.06
CA ASP A 149 -5.00 7.12 8.51
C ASP A 149 -5.25 5.99 7.51
N GLN A 150 -6.21 6.17 6.59
CA GLN A 150 -6.58 5.16 5.60
C GLN A 150 -6.17 5.53 4.17
N LEU A 151 -5.92 6.81 3.87
CA LEU A 151 -5.67 7.29 2.52
C LEU A 151 -4.57 8.38 2.47
N PRO A 152 -3.88 8.53 1.32
CA PRO A 152 -2.98 9.65 1.11
C PRO A 152 -3.72 10.99 1.21
N VAL A 153 -3.07 11.99 1.79
CA VAL A 153 -3.61 13.34 2.07
C VAL A 153 -4.39 13.90 0.87
N ARG A 154 -3.82 13.82 -0.34
CA ARG A 154 -4.47 14.36 -1.55
C ARG A 154 -5.84 13.74 -1.82
N ILE A 155 -5.98 12.43 -1.67
CA ILE A 155 -7.23 11.71 -1.93
C ILE A 155 -8.20 11.91 -0.77
N ALA A 156 -7.69 11.91 0.47
CA ALA A 156 -8.47 12.21 1.66
C ALA A 156 -9.10 13.62 1.58
N ASP A 157 -8.35 14.61 1.11
CA ASP A 157 -8.84 15.98 0.89
C ASP A 157 -9.94 16.05 -0.17
N VAL A 158 -9.87 15.25 -1.24
CA VAL A 158 -10.95 15.17 -2.23
C VAL A 158 -12.23 14.62 -1.60
N ILE A 159 -12.11 13.59 -0.76
CA ILE A 159 -13.25 12.99 -0.04
C ILE A 159 -13.91 14.02 0.90
N ARG A 160 -13.09 14.82 1.62
CA ARG A 160 -13.57 15.91 2.48
C ARG A 160 -14.19 17.07 1.68
N SER A 161 -13.56 17.45 0.57
CA SER A 161 -13.86 18.68 -0.17
C SER A 161 -15.10 18.59 -1.06
N PHE A 162 -15.63 17.38 -1.30
CA PHE A 162 -16.84 17.19 -2.12
C PHE A 162 -18.09 17.91 -1.55
N LEU A 163 -18.01 18.44 -0.32
CA LEU A 163 -19.01 19.29 0.31
C LEU A 163 -19.20 20.68 -0.34
N ILE A 164 -18.23 21.18 -1.12
CA ILE A 164 -18.33 22.53 -1.70
C ILE A 164 -19.26 22.56 -2.93
N PHE A 165 -19.52 21.41 -3.57
CA PHE A 165 -20.24 21.35 -4.85
C PHE A 165 -21.42 20.37 -4.91
N SER A 166 -21.75 19.61 -3.85
CA SER A 166 -22.85 18.63 -3.89
C SER A 166 -23.59 18.45 -2.55
N PHE A 167 -24.87 18.06 -2.65
CA PHE A 167 -25.83 17.92 -1.56
C PHE A 167 -25.34 16.94 -0.48
N ALA A 168 -25.01 17.46 0.71
CA ALA A 168 -24.85 16.62 1.90
C ALA A 168 -26.19 16.01 2.29
N ASP A 169 -26.18 14.78 2.81
CA ASP A 169 -27.39 14.16 3.34
C ASP A 169 -27.91 14.90 4.60
N HIS A 170 -29.07 14.49 5.11
CA HIS A 170 -29.66 15.08 6.32
C HIS A 170 -28.77 14.94 7.56
N ASN A 171 -27.77 14.08 7.51
CA ASN A 171 -26.87 13.75 8.61
C ASN A 171 -25.48 14.39 8.41
N GLY A 172 -25.27 15.16 7.33
CA GLY A 172 -24.05 15.91 7.04
C GLY A 172 -22.95 15.13 6.33
N TYR A 173 -23.22 13.90 5.86
CA TYR A 173 -22.26 13.08 5.11
C TYR A 173 -22.29 13.42 3.61
N SER A 174 -21.10 13.42 2.99
CA SER A 174 -20.96 13.41 1.53
C SER A 174 -21.22 12.00 0.95
N GLU A 175 -21.50 11.91 -0.35
CA GLU A 175 -21.67 10.62 -1.04
C GLU A 175 -20.46 9.68 -0.85
N LEU A 176 -19.25 10.25 -0.86
CA LEU A 176 -18.02 9.50 -0.63
C LEU A 176 -17.90 9.00 0.81
N GLU A 177 -18.29 9.81 1.79
CA GLU A 177 -18.32 9.43 3.20
C GLU A 177 -19.36 8.32 3.48
N ILE A 178 -20.53 8.40 2.84
CA ILE A 178 -21.55 7.34 2.90
C ILE A 178 -20.98 6.05 2.36
N ARG A 179 -20.29 6.09 1.22
CA ARG A 179 -19.64 4.92 0.62
C ARG A 179 -18.57 4.31 1.51
N ILE A 180 -17.80 5.12 2.25
CA ILE A 180 -16.86 4.61 3.26
C ILE A 180 -17.62 3.79 4.31
N ILE A 181 -18.71 4.32 4.86
CA ILE A 181 -19.51 3.66 5.89
C ILE A 181 -20.14 2.37 5.37
N GLU A 182 -20.65 2.36 4.14
CA GLU A 182 -21.20 1.16 3.52
C GLU A 182 -20.16 0.04 3.42
N TRP A 183 -18.94 0.36 3.01
CA TRP A 183 -17.87 -0.63 2.90
C TRP A 183 -17.29 -1.04 4.25
N TRP A 184 -17.26 -0.12 5.22
CA TRP A 184 -16.90 -0.46 6.60
C TRP A 184 -17.89 -1.49 7.19
N LYS A 185 -19.20 -1.28 7.02
CA LYS A 185 -20.23 -2.22 7.49
C LYS A 185 -20.16 -3.59 6.82
N LYS A 186 -19.70 -3.66 5.56
CA LYS A 186 -19.48 -4.95 4.85
C LYS A 186 -18.29 -5.72 5.42
N GLY A 187 -17.30 -5.01 5.97
CA GLY A 187 -16.10 -5.59 6.54
C GLY A 187 -16.41 -6.39 7.82
N THR A 188 -16.44 -7.72 7.71
CA THR A 188 -16.65 -8.61 8.85
C THR A 188 -15.51 -9.62 8.95
N GLY A 189 -14.93 -9.75 10.14
CA GLY A 189 -13.82 -10.66 10.41
C GLY A 189 -12.49 -10.21 9.83
N VAL A 190 -11.53 -9.90 10.69
CA VAL A 190 -10.24 -9.26 10.34
C VAL A 190 -9.53 -9.89 9.13
N LYS A 191 -9.43 -11.22 9.07
CA LYS A 191 -8.73 -11.91 7.95
C LYS A 191 -9.44 -11.77 6.62
N GLU A 192 -10.77 -11.77 6.63
CA GLU A 192 -11.56 -11.66 5.41
C GLU A 192 -11.53 -10.22 4.88
N VAL A 193 -11.64 -9.23 5.77
CA VAL A 193 -11.48 -7.82 5.39
C VAL A 193 -10.10 -7.56 4.78
N ARG A 194 -9.02 -8.15 5.32
CA ARG A 194 -7.67 -8.05 4.73
C ARG A 194 -7.60 -8.59 3.30
N ARG A 195 -8.30 -9.70 3.01
CA ARG A 195 -8.36 -10.28 1.67
C ARG A 195 -9.16 -9.40 0.73
N GLN A 196 -10.31 -8.91 1.19
CA GLN A 196 -11.15 -7.97 0.45
C GLN A 196 -10.41 -6.68 0.13
N TYR A 197 -9.64 -6.14 1.08
CA TYR A 197 -8.83 -4.94 0.87
C TYR A 197 -7.81 -5.14 -0.26
N LEU A 198 -7.04 -6.24 -0.22
CA LEU A 198 -6.06 -6.53 -1.28
C LEU A 198 -6.72 -6.79 -2.64
N ALA A 199 -7.88 -7.45 -2.68
CA ALA A 199 -8.63 -7.65 -3.91
C ALA A 199 -9.13 -6.31 -4.46
N LYS A 200 -9.75 -5.50 -3.62
CA LYS A 200 -10.27 -4.19 -4.00
C LYS A 200 -9.16 -3.27 -4.49
N LEU A 201 -8.00 -3.25 -3.84
CA LEU A 201 -6.88 -2.42 -4.28
C LEU A 201 -6.41 -2.81 -5.68
N ARG A 202 -6.29 -4.12 -5.96
CA ARG A 202 -5.97 -4.64 -7.29
C ARG A 202 -6.94 -4.20 -8.37
N GLU A 203 -8.24 -4.26 -8.08
CA GLU A 203 -9.28 -3.81 -9.01
C GLU A 203 -9.26 -2.30 -9.21
N SER A 204 -8.80 -1.56 -8.20
CA SER A 204 -8.87 -0.09 -8.16
C SER A 204 -7.72 0.60 -8.90
N THR A 205 -6.59 -0.09 -9.12
CA THR A 205 -5.42 0.49 -9.74
C THR A 205 -4.69 -0.50 -10.66
N PRO A 206 -4.33 -0.10 -11.89
CA PRO A 206 -3.52 -0.94 -12.77
C PRO A 206 -2.06 -1.06 -12.30
N CYS A 207 -1.67 -0.26 -11.30
CA CYS A 207 -0.29 -0.15 -10.82
C CYS A 207 0.01 -1.03 -9.59
N TYR A 208 -0.88 -1.96 -9.23
CA TYR A 208 -0.61 -2.89 -8.14
C TYR A 208 0.41 -3.95 -8.56
N GLY A 209 1.54 -4.00 -7.85
CA GLY A 209 2.56 -5.04 -8.00
C GLY A 209 3.81 -4.56 -8.71
#